data_AF-A0A536SZQ0-F1
#
_entry.id   AF-A0A536SZQ0-F1
#
_cell.length_a   1.000
_cell.length_b   1.000
_cell.length_c   1.000
_cell.angle_alpha   90.00
_cell.angle_beta   90.00
_cell.angle_gamma   90.00
#
_symmetry.space_group_name_H-M   'P 1'
#
loop_
_entity.id
_entity.type
_entity.pdbx_description
1 polymer ?
#
loop_
_entity_poly.entity_id
_entity_poly.type
_entity_poly.pdbx_seq_one_letter_code
_entity_poly.pdbx_strand_id
1 'polypeptide(L)'
;MQMLKHRARSLNCAHAYPIGALTVGLKGETITEMGELTEAGCVAFSQADAALCDTQVLLRALQYAATFGYRVWLRPQDAALARGGVAHDGEVATRLGLPAIPPFAETIALDTIFELVRATDVRVHLARLSTHEGVARVRAAKKAGLPVTCDVAI
;
A
#
# COMPACT_ATOMS: atom_id res chain seq x y z
N MET A 1 6.36 5.72 18.84
CA MET A 1 7.47 5.88 17.86
C MET A 1 8.80 6.33 18.47
N GLN A 2 8.79 7.16 19.52
CA GLN A 2 10.03 7.63 20.17
C GLN A 2 10.95 6.50 20.64
N MET A 3 10.41 5.42 21.23
CA MET A 3 11.21 4.27 21.67
C MET A 3 11.94 3.56 20.52
N LEU A 4 11.29 3.40 19.36
CA LEU A 4 11.89 2.76 18.18
C LEU A 4 13.05 3.59 17.64
N LYS A 5 12.86 4.91 17.48
CA LYS A 5 13.90 5.82 17.03
C LYS A 5 15.05 5.93 18.04
N HIS A 6 14.74 5.96 19.33
CA HIS A 6 15.74 6.00 20.39
C HIS A 6 16.62 4.74 20.36
N ARG A 7 16.00 3.55 20.24
CA ARG A 7 16.73 2.28 20.17
C ARG A 7 17.59 2.17 18.90
N ALA A 8 17.09 2.62 17.75
CA ALA A 8 17.88 2.65 16.51
C ALA A 8 19.10 3.57 16.65
N ARG A 9 18.91 4.76 17.23
CA ARG A 9 20.01 5.72 17.48
C ARG A 9 21.02 5.20 18.50
N SER A 10 20.58 4.54 19.56
CA SER A 10 21.48 4.03 20.60
C SER A 10 22.38 2.90 20.10
N LEU A 11 21.89 2.09 19.15
CA LEU A 11 22.67 1.02 18.52
C LEU A 11 23.59 1.54 17.41
N ASN A 12 23.26 2.66 16.78
CA ASN A 12 24.01 3.32 15.71
C ASN A 12 24.38 2.40 14.52
N CYS A 13 23.59 1.35 14.27
CA CYS A 13 23.82 0.42 13.16
C CYS A 13 23.05 0.81 11.89
N ALA A 14 21.91 1.49 12.02
CA ALA A 14 21.05 1.87 10.90
C ALA A 14 20.13 3.05 11.24
N HIS A 15 19.70 3.79 10.22
CA HIS A 15 18.66 4.79 10.34
C HIS A 15 17.28 4.15 10.21
N ALA A 16 16.41 4.37 11.20
CA ALA A 16 15.04 3.86 11.19
C ALA A 16 14.03 5.00 10.96
N TYR A 17 13.25 4.88 9.88
CA TYR A 17 12.17 5.81 9.53
C TYR A 17 10.83 5.07 9.62
N PRO A 18 10.01 5.34 10.64
CA PRO A 18 8.77 4.59 10.83
C PRO A 18 7.72 4.98 9.79
N ILE A 19 6.87 4.01 9.46
CA ILE A 19 5.69 4.17 8.62
C ILE A 19 4.47 4.01 9.55
N GLY A 20 3.56 4.97 9.50
CA GLY A 20 2.32 4.94 10.26
C GLY A 20 1.32 3.95 9.65
N ALA A 21 0.45 3.37 10.48
CA ALA A 21 -0.68 2.61 9.98
C ALA A 21 -1.65 3.54 9.22
N LEU A 22 -2.30 3.06 8.16
CA LEU A 22 -3.30 3.86 7.45
C LEU A 22 -4.62 3.92 8.24
N THR A 23 -4.96 2.83 8.91
CA THR A 23 -6.15 2.66 9.72
C THR A 23 -5.80 2.24 11.15
N VAL A 24 -6.70 2.54 12.10
CA VAL A 24 -6.50 2.20 13.52
C VAL A 24 -6.31 0.70 13.68
N GLY A 25 -5.14 0.30 14.18
CA GLY A 25 -4.78 -1.11 14.37
C GLY A 25 -4.76 -1.93 13.08
N LEU A 26 -4.65 -1.29 11.90
CA LEU A 26 -4.70 -1.95 10.58
C LEU A 26 -6.02 -2.68 10.30
N LYS A 27 -7.12 -2.30 10.96
CA LYS A 27 -8.42 -2.98 10.83
C LYS A 27 -9.17 -2.69 9.53
N GLY A 28 -8.83 -1.60 8.83
CA GLY A 28 -9.51 -1.21 7.60
C GLY A 28 -10.86 -0.49 7.81
N GLU A 29 -11.22 -0.16 9.05
CA GLU A 29 -12.53 0.40 9.42
C GLU A 29 -12.52 1.93 9.58
N THR A 30 -11.45 2.46 10.17
CA THR A 30 -11.35 3.90 10.51
C THR A 30 -9.92 4.36 10.30
N ILE A 31 -9.75 5.53 9.66
CA ILE A 31 -8.45 6.14 9.43
C ILE A 31 -7.78 6.49 10.77
N THR A 32 -6.45 6.46 10.80
CA THR A 32 -5.71 6.85 12.01
C THR A 32 -5.50 8.37 12.09
N GLU A 33 -5.09 8.85 13.27
CA GLU A 33 -4.63 10.22 13.48
C GLU A 33 -3.26 10.45 12.82
N MET A 34 -3.27 10.67 11.49
CA MET A 34 -2.04 10.82 10.70
C MET A 34 -1.23 12.05 11.10
N GLY A 35 -1.88 13.11 11.60
CA GLY A 35 -1.22 14.30 12.15
C GLY A 35 -0.31 13.94 13.32
N GLU A 36 -0.87 13.32 14.37
CA GLU A 36 -0.12 12.91 15.56
C GLU A 36 1.00 11.92 15.23
N LEU A 37 0.76 10.98 14.31
CA LEU A 37 1.79 10.04 13.88
C LEU A 37 2.93 10.71 13.11
N THR A 38 2.64 11.76 12.34
CA THR A 38 3.66 12.56 11.66
C THR A 38 4.50 13.34 12.67
N GLU A 39 3.87 13.96 13.68
CA GLU A 39 4.59 14.62 14.78
C GLU A 39 5.44 13.64 15.59
N ALA A 40 4.95 12.42 15.80
CA ALA A 40 5.73 11.32 16.39
C ALA A 40 6.84 10.79 15.47
N GLY A 41 6.84 11.23 14.20
CA GLY A 41 7.93 11.13 13.26
C GLY A 41 7.79 10.03 12.20
N CYS A 42 6.57 9.61 11.87
CA CYS A 42 6.28 8.78 10.70
C CYS A 42 6.55 9.55 9.39
N VAL A 43 7.11 8.87 8.40
CA VAL A 43 7.49 9.49 7.10
C VAL A 43 6.51 9.19 5.97
N ALA A 44 5.64 8.21 6.18
CA ALA A 44 4.61 7.74 5.25
C ALA A 44 3.54 6.94 6.02
N PHE A 45 2.46 6.58 5.34
CA PHE A 45 1.36 5.77 5.88
C PHE A 45 1.13 4.53 5.02
N SER A 46 0.83 3.39 5.65
CA SER A 46 0.58 2.13 4.94
C SER A 46 -0.42 1.25 5.67
N GLN A 47 -1.11 0.40 4.93
CA GLN A 47 -1.91 -0.68 5.50
C GLN A 47 -1.09 -1.98 5.68
N ALA A 48 0.22 -1.94 5.44
CA ALA A 48 1.09 -3.12 5.52
C ALA A 48 0.53 -4.29 4.68
N ASP A 49 0.39 -5.48 5.28
CA ASP A 49 -0.21 -6.66 4.66
C ASP A 49 -1.68 -6.88 5.07
N ALA A 50 -2.26 -5.96 5.85
CA ALA A 50 -3.65 -6.08 6.24
C ALA A 50 -4.59 -5.73 5.09
N ALA A 51 -5.74 -6.39 5.06
CA ALA A 51 -6.77 -6.11 4.08
C ALA A 51 -7.37 -4.71 4.28
N LEU A 52 -7.72 -4.05 3.16
CA LEU A 52 -8.53 -2.85 3.14
C LEU A 52 -9.66 -3.05 2.13
N CYS A 53 -10.78 -3.57 2.61
CA CYS A 53 -11.91 -3.93 1.75
C CYS A 53 -12.79 -2.72 1.41
N ASP A 54 -12.86 -1.73 2.29
CA ASP A 54 -13.71 -0.55 2.11
C ASP A 54 -12.95 0.53 1.33
N THR A 55 -13.35 0.71 0.06
CA THR A 55 -12.78 1.74 -0.82
C THR A 55 -13.13 3.15 -0.34
N GLN A 56 -14.22 3.34 0.41
CA GLN A 56 -14.56 4.62 1.02
C GLN A 56 -13.56 4.99 2.13
N VAL A 57 -13.10 4.01 2.92
CA VAL A 57 -12.04 4.23 3.91
C VAL A 57 -10.73 4.59 3.22
N LEU A 58 -10.37 3.89 2.14
CA LEU A 58 -9.20 4.24 1.34
C LEU A 58 -9.29 5.67 0.79
N LEU A 59 -10.41 6.04 0.17
CA LEU A 59 -10.64 7.40 -0.35
C LEU A 59 -10.45 8.47 0.73
N ARG A 60 -11.06 8.28 1.91
CA ARG A 60 -10.91 9.21 3.05
C ARG A 60 -9.46 9.33 3.51
N ALA A 61 -8.74 8.20 3.59
CA ALA A 61 -7.33 8.18 3.96
C ALA A 61 -6.47 8.95 2.94
N LEU A 62 -6.75 8.77 1.65
CA LEU A 62 -6.06 9.45 0.56
C LEU A 62 -6.35 10.96 0.52
N GLN A 63 -7.60 11.38 0.73
CA GLN A 63 -7.97 12.80 0.86
C GLN A 63 -7.28 13.48 2.05
N TYR A 64 -7.23 12.80 3.19
CA TYR A 64 -6.54 13.30 4.36
C TYR A 64 -5.04 13.44 4.08
N ALA A 65 -4.42 12.41 3.52
CA ALA A 65 -3.00 12.45 3.16
C ALA A 65 -2.69 13.54 2.11
N ALA A 66 -3.57 13.77 1.14
CA ALA A 66 -3.43 14.85 0.16
C ALA A 66 -3.41 16.23 0.84
N THR A 67 -4.34 16.49 1.78
CA THR A 67 -4.45 17.75 2.51
C THR A 67 -3.15 18.17 3.20
N PHE A 68 -2.42 17.21 3.76
CA PHE A 68 -1.18 17.46 4.50
C PHE A 68 0.10 17.11 3.70
N GLY A 69 -0.05 16.71 2.44
CA GLY A 69 1.08 16.31 1.59
C GLY A 69 1.80 15.04 2.04
N TYR A 70 1.13 14.18 2.80
CA TYR A 70 1.67 12.88 3.25
C TYR A 70 1.81 11.90 2.08
N ARG A 71 2.68 10.91 2.26
CA ARG A 71 2.90 9.82 1.30
C ARG A 71 2.18 8.57 1.79
N VAL A 72 1.50 7.89 0.87
CA VAL A 72 0.78 6.64 1.18
C VAL A 72 1.41 5.48 0.42
N TRP A 73 1.71 4.39 1.10
CA TRP A 73 2.30 3.18 0.54
C TRP A 73 1.27 2.07 0.56
N LEU A 74 0.87 1.60 -0.61
CA LEU A 74 -0.17 0.59 -0.78
C LEU A 74 0.42 -0.64 -1.45
N ARG A 75 0.03 -1.82 -0.96
CA ARG A 75 0.20 -3.07 -1.71
C ARG A 75 -1.03 -3.22 -2.61
N PRO A 76 -0.89 -3.17 -3.94
CA PRO A 76 -2.01 -3.35 -4.84
C PRO A 76 -2.42 -4.83 -4.85
N GLN A 77 -3.44 -5.16 -4.08
CA GLN A 77 -4.03 -6.50 -4.06
C GLN A 77 -5.48 -6.39 -3.61
N ASP A 78 -6.41 -6.78 -4.47
CA ASP A 78 -7.82 -6.79 -4.12
C ASP A 78 -8.07 -7.83 -3.01
N ALA A 79 -8.62 -7.37 -1.89
CA ALA A 79 -8.78 -8.18 -0.69
C ALA A 79 -9.82 -9.31 -0.86
N ALA A 80 -10.84 -9.11 -1.68
CA ALA A 80 -11.88 -10.10 -1.91
C ALA A 80 -11.39 -11.20 -2.85
N LEU A 81 -10.65 -10.83 -3.90
CA LEU A 81 -10.10 -11.75 -4.88
C LEU A 81 -8.90 -12.53 -4.36
N ALA A 82 -8.10 -11.95 -3.47
CA ALA A 82 -6.98 -12.64 -2.83
C ALA A 82 -7.37 -13.46 -1.59
N ARG A 83 -8.65 -13.42 -1.17
CA ARG A 83 -9.10 -14.01 0.09
C ARG A 83 -8.84 -15.52 0.14
N GLY A 84 -8.03 -15.94 1.10
CA GLY A 84 -7.70 -17.35 1.33
C GLY A 84 -6.69 -17.93 0.33
N GLY A 85 -6.21 -17.15 -0.64
CA GLY A 85 -5.14 -17.55 -1.52
C GLY A 85 -3.77 -17.50 -0.81
N VAL A 86 -2.93 -18.48 -1.13
CA VAL A 86 -1.59 -18.65 -0.51
C VAL A 86 -0.47 -18.72 -1.55
N ALA A 87 -0.81 -18.83 -2.83
CA ALA A 87 0.13 -18.91 -3.93
C ALA A 87 -0.39 -18.13 -5.15
N HIS A 88 0.49 -17.80 -6.09
CA HIS A 88 0.10 -17.26 -7.38
C HIS A 88 -0.72 -18.28 -8.17
N ASP A 89 -1.78 -17.82 -8.85
CA ASP A 89 -2.55 -18.64 -9.78
C ASP A 89 -1.74 -19.02 -11.01
N GLY A 90 -1.13 -20.20 -10.97
CA GLY A 90 -0.29 -20.73 -12.03
C GLY A 90 0.06 -22.21 -11.79
N GLU A 91 0.89 -22.75 -12.68
CA GLU A 91 1.18 -24.20 -12.76
C GLU A 91 1.56 -24.81 -11.40
N VAL A 92 2.39 -24.12 -10.61
CA VAL A 92 2.85 -24.61 -9.30
C VAL A 92 1.70 -24.73 -8.31
N ALA A 93 0.83 -23.72 -8.20
CA ALA A 93 -0.31 -23.78 -7.29
C ALA A 93 -1.29 -24.88 -7.71
N THR A 94 -1.55 -25.01 -9.01
CA THR A 94 -2.38 -26.09 -9.56
C THR A 94 -1.82 -27.47 -9.24
N ARG A 95 -0.51 -27.69 -9.48
CA ARG A 95 0.16 -28.97 -9.24
C ARG A 95 0.21 -29.34 -7.76
N LEU A 96 0.31 -28.35 -6.87
CA LEU A 96 0.38 -28.56 -5.42
C LEU A 96 -0.99 -28.49 -4.73
N GLY A 97 -2.07 -28.21 -5.46
CA GLY A 97 -3.42 -28.06 -4.89
C GLY A 97 -3.56 -26.87 -3.94
N LEU A 98 -2.76 -25.82 -4.13
CA LEU A 98 -2.76 -24.65 -3.26
C LEU A 98 -3.86 -23.66 -3.68
N PRO A 99 -4.60 -23.07 -2.72
CA PRO A 99 -5.47 -21.94 -3.00
C PRO A 99 -4.70 -20.80 -3.67
N ALA A 100 -5.14 -20.37 -4.83
CA ALA A 100 -4.43 -19.43 -5.68
C ALA A 100 -4.98 -17.99 -5.57
N ILE A 101 -4.11 -17.00 -5.79
CA ILE A 101 -4.43 -15.58 -5.95
C ILE A 101 -4.29 -15.25 -7.44
N PRO A 102 -5.37 -14.83 -8.10
CA PRO A 102 -5.32 -14.52 -9.52
C PRO A 102 -4.51 -13.24 -9.79
N PRO A 103 -3.77 -13.15 -10.92
CA PRO A 103 -3.00 -11.95 -11.27
C PRO A 103 -3.85 -10.68 -11.36
N PHE A 104 -5.11 -10.83 -11.78
CA PHE A 104 -6.02 -9.69 -11.91
C PHE A 104 -6.44 -9.08 -10.56
N ALA A 105 -6.18 -9.74 -9.43
CA ALA A 105 -6.34 -9.13 -8.12
C ALA A 105 -5.39 -7.93 -7.93
N GLU A 106 -4.19 -7.97 -8.51
CA GLU A 106 -3.25 -6.84 -8.50
C GLU A 106 -3.73 -5.73 -9.44
N THR A 107 -4.16 -6.08 -10.66
CA THR A 107 -4.52 -5.08 -11.68
C THR A 107 -5.82 -4.32 -11.38
N ILE A 108 -6.82 -4.99 -10.81
CA ILE A 108 -8.06 -4.34 -10.35
C ILE A 108 -7.77 -3.37 -9.21
N ALA A 109 -6.92 -3.78 -8.25
CA ALA A 109 -6.51 -2.90 -7.16
C ALA A 109 -5.73 -1.69 -7.68
N LEU A 110 -4.83 -1.89 -8.65
CA LEU A 110 -4.10 -0.80 -9.30
C LEU A 110 -5.04 0.22 -9.94
N ASP A 111 -6.00 -0.23 -10.75
CA ASP A 111 -6.94 0.67 -11.42
C ASP A 111 -7.78 1.46 -10.42
N THR A 112 -8.26 0.78 -9.37
CA THR A 112 -8.97 1.44 -8.26
C THR A 112 -8.10 2.52 -7.62
N ILE A 113 -6.85 2.19 -7.28
CA ILE A 113 -5.91 3.15 -6.69
C ILE A 113 -5.65 4.32 -7.65
N PHE A 114 -5.49 4.08 -8.95
CA PHE A 114 -5.26 5.15 -9.91
C PHE A 114 -6.43 6.11 -10.04
N GLU A 115 -7.67 5.62 -10.00
CA GLU A 115 -8.85 6.50 -9.98
C GLU A 115 -8.89 7.35 -8.71
N LEU A 116 -8.60 6.77 -7.55
CA LEU A 116 -8.55 7.52 -6.30
C LEU A 116 -7.41 8.55 -6.28
N VAL A 117 -6.25 8.20 -6.84
CA VAL A 117 -5.12 9.13 -6.97
C VAL A 117 -5.48 10.27 -7.92
N ARG A 118 -6.14 10.00 -9.05
CA ARG A 118 -6.66 11.05 -9.95
C ARG A 118 -7.60 12.00 -9.23
N ALA A 119 -8.46 11.48 -8.37
CA ALA A 119 -9.44 12.28 -7.64
C ALA A 119 -8.86 13.10 -6.47
N THR A 120 -7.68 12.73 -5.97
CA THR A 120 -7.12 13.31 -4.73
C THR A 120 -5.75 13.97 -4.91
N ASP A 121 -5.06 13.72 -6.01
CA ASP A 121 -3.68 14.16 -6.29
C ASP A 121 -2.65 13.74 -5.21
N VAL A 122 -2.97 12.69 -4.44
CA VAL A 122 -2.10 12.20 -3.36
C VAL A 122 -0.91 11.42 -3.90
N ARG A 123 0.25 11.57 -3.27
CA ARG A 123 1.46 10.80 -3.63
C ARG A 123 1.38 9.37 -3.11
N VAL A 124 1.30 8.41 -4.03
CA VAL A 124 1.22 6.97 -3.70
C VAL A 124 2.46 6.22 -4.15
N HIS A 125 2.94 5.33 -3.28
CA HIS A 125 3.92 4.31 -3.60
C HIS A 125 3.25 2.94 -3.67
N LEU A 126 3.43 2.23 -4.78
CA LEU A 126 2.88 0.91 -5.04
C LEU A 126 3.94 -0.15 -4.73
N ALA A 127 3.77 -0.83 -3.59
CA ALA A 127 4.74 -1.78 -3.09
C ALA A 127 4.53 -3.18 -3.70
N ARG A 128 5.62 -3.85 -4.03
CA ARG A 128 5.74 -5.26 -4.44
C ARG A 128 4.89 -5.61 -5.66
N LEU A 129 5.07 -4.87 -6.76
CA LEU A 129 4.47 -5.29 -8.03
C LEU A 129 4.97 -6.68 -8.41
N SER A 130 4.05 -7.53 -8.85
CA SER A 130 4.32 -8.93 -9.16
C SER A 130 3.86 -9.33 -10.57
N THR A 131 3.06 -8.50 -11.24
CA THR A 131 2.51 -8.83 -12.56
C THR A 131 3.06 -7.96 -13.69
N HIS A 132 3.21 -8.56 -14.88
CA HIS A 132 3.63 -7.83 -16.08
C HIS A 132 2.61 -6.75 -16.48
N GLU A 133 1.31 -7.05 -16.35
CA GLU A 133 0.24 -6.08 -16.60
C GLU A 133 0.27 -4.93 -15.59
N GLY A 134 0.53 -5.23 -14.31
CA GLY A 134 0.68 -4.21 -13.27
C GLY A 134 1.77 -3.21 -13.59
N VAL A 135 2.94 -3.69 -14.03
CA VAL A 135 4.05 -2.82 -14.49
C VAL A 135 3.63 -1.96 -15.70
N ALA A 136 2.91 -2.53 -16.67
CA ALA A 136 2.42 -1.79 -17.83
C ALA A 136 1.44 -0.68 -17.44
N ARG A 137 0.52 -0.96 -16.50
CA ARG A 137 -0.44 0.02 -15.98
C ARG A 137 0.24 1.14 -15.20
N VAL A 138 1.23 0.84 -14.35
CA VAL A 138 2.01 1.88 -13.65
C VAL A 138 2.77 2.77 -14.63
N ARG A 139 3.34 2.19 -15.71
CA ARG A 139 3.98 2.98 -16.77
C ARG A 139 2.99 3.95 -17.43
N ALA A 140 1.78 3.49 -17.74
CA ALA A 140 0.72 4.32 -18.32
C ALA A 140 0.27 5.43 -17.35
N ALA A 141 0.09 5.10 -16.07
CA ALA A 141 -0.27 6.06 -15.02
C ALA A 141 0.78 7.18 -14.87
N LYS A 142 2.08 6.82 -14.83
CA LYS A 142 3.18 7.79 -14.80
C LYS A 142 3.19 8.69 -16.05
N LYS A 143 2.95 8.12 -17.24
CA LYS A 143 2.85 8.89 -18.49
C LYS A 143 1.67 9.87 -18.48
N ALA A 144 0.58 9.51 -17.81
CA ALA A 144 -0.58 10.37 -17.60
C ALA A 144 -0.39 11.43 -16.49
N GLY A 145 0.80 11.51 -15.88
CA GLY A 145 1.13 12.51 -14.87
C GLY A 145 0.67 12.18 -13.45
N LEU A 146 0.18 10.96 -13.18
CA LEU A 146 -0.21 10.59 -11.82
C LEU A 146 1.02 10.59 -10.88
N PRO A 147 0.90 11.10 -9.65
CA PRO A 147 1.99 11.14 -8.66
C PRO A 147 2.23 9.77 -8.00
N VAL A 148 2.53 8.76 -8.82
CA VAL A 148 2.73 7.36 -8.40
C VAL A 148 4.17 6.90 -8.58
N THR A 149 4.65 6.15 -7.59
CA THR A 149 5.93 5.42 -7.64
C THR A 149 5.66 3.94 -7.38
N CYS A 150 6.64 3.08 -7.64
CA CYS A 150 6.49 1.64 -7.41
C CYS A 150 7.83 0.99 -7.10
N ASP A 151 7.80 -0.16 -6.44
CA ASP A 151 8.94 -1.05 -6.25
C ASP A 151 8.61 -2.50 -6.68
N VAL A 152 9.64 -3.34 -6.65
CA VAL A 152 9.55 -4.79 -6.86
C VAL A 152 10.34 -5.47 -5.74
N ALA A 153 9.91 -6.67 -5.33
CA ALA A 153 10.72 -7.54 -4.49
C ALA A 153 11.53 -8.50 -5.39
N ILE A 154 12.76 -8.81 -4.97
CA ILE A 154 13.61 -9.86 -5.55
C ILE A 154 13.56 -11.07 -4.62
#